data_AF-A0A315EAC3-F1
#
_entry.id   AF-A0A315EAC3-F1
#
_cell.length_a   1.000
_cell.length_b   1.000
_cell.length_c   1.000
_cell.angle_alpha   90.00
_cell.angle_beta   90.00
_cell.angle_gamma   90.00
#
_symmetry.space_group_name_H-M   'P 1'
#
loop_
_entity.id
_entity.type
_entity.pdbx_description
1 polymer ?
#
loop_
_entity_poly.entity_id
_entity_poly.type
_entity_poly.pdbx_seq_one_letter_code
_entity_poly.pdbx_strand_id
1 'polypeptide(L)'
;MLKLNLKREPYWLDLNHGVRVKVKPATTALVMAARHAASVIDGKDHAAAGQRTATLITELAKLAVLAWEGVGDEKGKATSVTPEGIEALMELWPVADAFEREYLAALYLLDAEKNV
;
A
#
# COMPACT_ATOMS: atom_id res chain seq x y z
N MET A 1 15.12 -2.42 21.84
CA MET A 1 14.15 -1.45 22.43
C MET A 1 13.47 -0.80 21.27
N LEU A 2 12.18 -1.10 21.07
CA LEU A 2 11.49 -0.68 19.87
C LEU A 2 11.40 0.84 19.76
N LYS A 3 11.96 1.40 18.69
CA LYS A 3 11.79 2.82 18.36
C LYS A 3 10.41 3.03 17.73
N LEU A 4 9.47 3.58 18.49
CA LEU A 4 8.16 4.03 18.02
C LEU A 4 8.27 5.31 17.18
N ASN A 5 9.00 5.25 16.06
CA ASN A 5 9.03 6.32 15.05
C ASN A 5 7.81 6.20 14.14
N LEU A 6 6.62 6.33 14.73
CA LEU A 6 5.35 6.30 14.01
C LEU A 6 5.13 7.67 13.39
N LYS A 7 5.08 7.74 12.05
CA LYS A 7 4.58 8.95 11.36
C LYS A 7 3.17 9.23 11.87
N ARG A 8 2.89 10.47 12.31
CA ARG A 8 1.58 10.85 12.88
C ARG A 8 0.76 11.74 11.95
N GLU A 9 1.39 12.27 10.92
CA GLU A 9 0.77 13.14 9.93
C GLU A 9 0.86 12.50 8.54
N PRO A 10 -0.04 12.86 7.61
CA PRO A 10 0.06 12.44 6.23
C PRO A 10 1.41 12.79 5.61
N TYR A 11 1.97 11.88 4.82
CA TYR A 11 3.30 12.04 4.23
C TYR A 11 3.34 11.49 2.81
N TRP A 12 4.31 11.95 2.02
CA TRP A 12 4.54 11.48 0.67
C TRP A 12 5.42 10.23 0.66
N LEU A 13 5.01 9.25 -0.15
CA LEU A 13 5.79 8.10 -0.58
C LEU A 13 6.22 8.31 -2.02
N ASP A 14 7.46 7.96 -2.32
CA ASP A 14 7.96 7.85 -3.69
C ASP A 14 7.81 6.39 -4.13
N LEU A 15 7.07 6.16 -5.22
CA LEU A 15 6.81 4.84 -5.76
C LEU A 15 7.63 4.56 -7.02
N ASN A 16 8.72 5.32 -7.22
CA ASN A 16 9.56 5.34 -8.41
C ASN A 16 8.82 5.86 -9.66
N HIS A 17 9.53 5.95 -10.78
CA HIS A 17 8.98 6.34 -12.09
C HIS A 17 8.24 7.68 -12.11
N GLY A 18 8.57 8.59 -11.19
CA GLY A 18 7.92 9.90 -11.06
C GLY A 18 6.53 9.85 -10.41
N VAL A 19 6.12 8.69 -9.87
CA VAL A 19 4.85 8.53 -9.16
C VAL A 19 5.08 8.74 -7.68
N ARG A 20 4.29 9.64 -7.07
CA ARG A 20 4.26 9.84 -5.62
C ARG A 20 2.84 9.76 -5.10
N VAL A 21 2.66 9.19 -3.91
CA VAL A 21 1.36 9.15 -3.24
C VAL A 21 1.46 9.75 -1.84
N LYS A 22 0.50 10.61 -1.49
CA LYS A 22 0.34 11.12 -0.14
C LYS A 22 -0.56 10.16 0.63
N VAL A 23 -0.06 9.62 1.73
CA VAL A 23 -0.75 8.62 2.52
C VAL A 23 -0.97 9.09 3.95
N LYS A 24 -2.05 8.63 4.58
CA LYS A 24 -2.19 8.70 6.04
C LYS A 24 -1.20 7.73 6.71
N PRO A 25 -0.86 7.92 8.00
CA PRO A 25 -0.07 6.94 8.75
C PRO A 25 -0.62 5.51 8.67
N ALA A 26 0.29 4.54 8.50
CA ALA A 26 -0.03 3.13 8.64
C ALA A 26 -0.39 2.84 10.10
N THR A 27 -1.61 2.40 10.34
CA THR A 27 -2.11 2.02 11.68
C THR A 27 -2.60 0.59 11.66
N THR A 28 -2.61 -0.05 12.83
CA THR A 28 -3.15 -1.41 12.98
C THR A 28 -4.57 -1.52 12.41
N ALA A 29 -5.42 -0.50 12.58
CA ALA A 29 -6.79 -0.51 12.08
C ALA A 29 -6.87 -0.63 10.55
N LEU A 30 -6.02 0.11 9.82
CA LEU A 30 -5.95 0.06 8.35
C LEU A 30 -5.48 -1.32 7.87
N VAL A 31 -4.44 -1.85 8.53
CA VAL A 31 -3.87 -3.16 8.17
C VAL A 31 -4.89 -4.27 8.43
N MET A 32 -5.61 -4.23 9.56
CA MET A 32 -6.65 -5.22 9.85
C MET A 32 -7.81 -5.13 8.86
N ALA A 33 -8.24 -3.92 8.47
CA ALA A 33 -9.28 -3.75 7.46
C ALA A 33 -8.87 -4.33 6.10
N ALA A 34 -7.65 -4.06 5.64
CA ALA A 34 -7.12 -4.63 4.40
C ALA A 34 -6.96 -6.16 4.47
N ARG A 35 -6.49 -6.69 5.61
CA ARG A 35 -6.42 -8.15 5.86
C ARG A 35 -7.79 -8.80 5.83
N HIS A 36 -8.80 -8.17 6.41
CA HIS A 36 -10.17 -8.67 6.37
C HIS A 36 -10.68 -8.74 4.93
N ALA A 37 -10.47 -7.69 4.13
CA ALA A 37 -10.83 -7.70 2.72
C ALA A 37 -10.12 -8.81 1.93
N ALA A 38 -8.83 -9.06 2.19
CA ALA A 38 -8.11 -10.18 1.57
C ALA A 38 -8.57 -11.56 2.08
N SER A 39 -9.12 -11.65 3.29
CA SER A 39 -9.50 -12.93 3.91
C SER A 39 -10.65 -13.66 3.20
N VAL A 40 -11.41 -12.95 2.36
CA VAL A 40 -12.52 -13.53 1.57
C VAL A 40 -12.04 -14.34 0.37
N ILE A 41 -10.75 -14.24 0.01
CA ILE A 41 -10.17 -15.03 -1.07
C ILE A 41 -9.92 -16.46 -0.57
N ASP A 42 -10.70 -17.38 -1.12
CA ASP A 42 -10.62 -18.80 -0.83
C ASP A 42 -9.41 -19.48 -1.51
N GLY A 43 -9.02 -20.63 -0.96
CA GLY A 43 -7.93 -21.44 -1.49
C GLY A 43 -6.64 -21.38 -0.66
N LYS A 44 -5.87 -22.46 -0.71
CA LYS A 44 -4.61 -22.62 0.05
C LYS A 44 -3.38 -22.75 -0.84
N ASP A 45 -3.56 -22.74 -2.15
CA ASP A 45 -2.44 -22.82 -3.10
C ASP A 45 -1.70 -21.47 -3.22
N HIS A 46 -0.61 -21.49 -4.00
CA HIS A 46 0.21 -20.31 -4.22
C HIS A 46 -0.50 -19.21 -5.01
N ALA A 47 -1.44 -19.57 -5.90
CA ALA A 47 -2.20 -18.58 -6.65
C ALA A 47 -3.12 -17.77 -5.73
N ALA A 48 -3.86 -18.46 -4.86
CA ALA A 48 -4.69 -17.85 -3.83
C ALA A 48 -3.85 -17.05 -2.81
N ALA A 49 -2.62 -17.48 -2.51
CA ALA A 49 -1.71 -16.69 -1.68
C ALA A 49 -1.31 -15.38 -2.37
N GLY A 50 -0.92 -15.42 -3.65
CA GLY A 50 -0.59 -14.22 -4.43
C GLY A 50 -1.77 -13.24 -4.51
N GLN A 51 -2.98 -13.77 -4.75
CA GLN A 51 -4.18 -12.94 -4.85
C GLN A 51 -4.55 -12.29 -3.51
N ARG A 52 -4.40 -12.98 -2.39
CA ARG A 52 -4.56 -12.38 -1.05
C ARG A 52 -3.58 -11.25 -0.79
N THR A 53 -2.32 -11.42 -1.17
CA THR A 53 -1.31 -10.37 -1.03
C THR A 53 -1.66 -9.16 -1.90
N ALA A 54 -2.01 -9.37 -3.17
CA ALA A 54 -2.43 -8.30 -4.06
C ALA A 54 -3.65 -7.54 -3.53
N THR A 55 -4.70 -8.26 -3.11
CA THR A 55 -5.89 -7.65 -2.48
C THR A 55 -5.52 -6.87 -1.22
N LEU A 56 -4.65 -7.40 -0.36
CA LEU A 56 -4.21 -6.69 0.84
C LEU A 56 -3.50 -5.38 0.50
N ILE A 57 -2.58 -5.37 -0.46
CA ILE A 57 -1.84 -4.17 -0.86
C ILE A 57 -2.80 -3.13 -1.45
N THR A 58 -3.69 -3.55 -2.36
CA THR A 58 -4.64 -2.66 -3.01
C THR A 58 -5.65 -2.06 -2.04
N GLU A 59 -6.23 -2.87 -1.15
CA GLU A 59 -7.18 -2.39 -0.14
C GLU A 59 -6.50 -1.46 0.88
N LEU A 60 -5.25 -1.75 1.22
CA LEU A 60 -4.49 -0.86 2.07
C LEU A 60 -4.21 0.49 1.38
N ALA A 61 -3.88 0.49 0.10
CA ALA A 61 -3.70 1.71 -0.69
C ALA A 61 -5.01 2.53 -0.77
N LYS A 62 -6.15 1.89 -1.05
CA LYS A 62 -7.48 2.54 -1.05
C LYS A 62 -7.79 3.22 0.27
N LEU A 63 -7.47 2.55 1.38
CA LEU A 63 -7.66 3.12 2.70
C LEU A 63 -6.68 4.27 2.96
N ALA A 64 -5.45 4.20 2.48
CA ALA A 64 -4.36 5.06 2.90
C ALA A 64 -4.18 6.34 2.07
N VAL A 65 -4.35 6.26 0.75
CA VAL A 65 -3.98 7.32 -0.21
C VAL A 65 -4.97 8.48 -0.14
N LEU A 66 -4.42 9.70 -0.07
CA LEU A 66 -5.14 10.96 0.03
C LEU A 66 -4.94 11.85 -1.20
N ALA A 67 -3.78 11.75 -1.84
CA ALA A 67 -3.42 12.48 -3.05
C ALA A 67 -2.32 11.72 -3.82
N TRP A 68 -2.09 12.06 -5.07
CA TRP A 68 -0.96 11.54 -5.85
C TRP A 68 -0.40 12.58 -6.82
N GLU A 69 0.79 12.30 -7.33
CA GLU A 69 1.46 13.03 -8.40
C GLU A 69 2.05 12.01 -9.38
N GLY A 70 2.20 12.41 -10.65
CA GLY A 70 2.72 11.53 -11.70
C GLY A 70 1.72 10.50 -12.23
N VAL A 71 0.47 10.52 -11.75
CA VAL A 71 -0.63 9.68 -12.23
C VAL A 71 -1.52 10.49 -13.15
N GLY A 72 -1.63 10.04 -14.40
CA GLY A 72 -2.45 10.67 -15.43
C GLY A 72 -3.41 9.70 -16.10
N ASP A 73 -4.42 10.24 -16.76
CA ASP A 73 -5.29 9.49 -17.67
C ASP A 73 -4.56 9.06 -18.96
N GLU A 74 -5.28 8.43 -19.90
CA GLU A 74 -4.75 8.02 -21.21
C GLU A 74 -4.15 9.18 -22.02
N LYS A 75 -4.48 10.42 -21.70
CA LYS A 75 -3.96 11.64 -22.35
C LYS A 75 -2.82 12.29 -21.55
N GLY A 76 -2.36 11.65 -20.48
CA GLY A 76 -1.33 12.15 -19.58
C GLY A 76 -1.81 13.29 -18.68
N LYS A 77 -3.12 13.54 -18.58
CA LYS A 77 -3.66 14.59 -17.72
C LYS A 77 -3.79 14.08 -16.29
N ALA A 78 -3.29 14.87 -15.33
CA ALA A 78 -3.42 14.55 -13.91
C ALA A 78 -4.87 14.20 -13.55
N THR A 79 -5.04 13.05 -12.91
CA THR A 79 -6.36 12.55 -12.49
C THR A 79 -6.56 12.71 -10.99
N SER A 80 -7.81 12.71 -10.51
CA SER A 80 -8.13 12.67 -9.09
C SER A 80 -7.94 11.27 -8.53
N VAL A 81 -7.59 11.15 -7.25
CA VAL A 81 -7.55 9.87 -6.55
C VAL A 81 -8.98 9.31 -6.47
N THR A 82 -9.20 8.13 -7.05
CA THR A 82 -10.43 7.34 -6.92
C THR A 82 -10.09 5.90 -6.56
N PRO A 83 -11.03 5.12 -5.98
CA PRO A 83 -10.80 3.71 -5.69
C PRO A 83 -10.35 2.91 -6.92
N GLU A 84 -10.99 3.14 -8.07
CA GLU A 84 -10.70 2.46 -9.34
C GLU A 84 -9.33 2.88 -9.88
N GLY A 85 -8.96 4.14 -9.71
CA GLY A 85 -7.65 4.63 -10.09
C GLY A 85 -6.53 4.08 -9.20
N ILE A 86 -6.80 3.85 -7.91
CA ILE A 86 -5.87 3.17 -7.00
C ILE A 86 -5.72 1.70 -7.40
N GLU A 87 -6.82 1.00 -7.72
CA GLU A 87 -6.74 -0.37 -8.24
C GLU A 87 -5.86 -0.43 -9.48
N ALA A 88 -6.15 0.40 -10.49
CA ALA A 88 -5.37 0.45 -11.72
C ALA A 88 -3.87 0.76 -11.48
N LEU A 89 -3.57 1.64 -10.51
CA LEU A 89 -2.19 1.95 -10.13
C LEU A 89 -1.50 0.76 -9.46
N MET A 90 -2.21 0.00 -8.63
CA MET A 90 -1.67 -1.16 -7.91
C MET A 90 -1.55 -2.42 -8.80
N GLU A 91 -2.22 -2.47 -9.95
CA GLU A 91 -1.96 -3.50 -10.97
C GLU A 91 -0.57 -3.36 -11.62
N LEU A 92 0.05 -2.18 -11.51
CA LEU A 92 1.43 -1.97 -11.95
C LEU A 92 2.40 -2.55 -10.92
N TRP A 93 2.90 -3.76 -11.18
CA TRP A 93 3.78 -4.49 -10.25
C TRP A 93 4.90 -3.65 -9.61
N PRO A 94 5.71 -2.87 -10.36
CA PRO A 94 6.78 -2.06 -9.75
C PRO A 94 6.27 -1.01 -8.76
N VAL A 95 5.07 -0.48 -8.99
CA VAL A 95 4.45 0.53 -8.13
C VAL A 95 3.87 -0.13 -6.88
N ALA A 96 3.22 -1.29 -7.01
CA ALA A 96 2.70 -2.06 -5.89
C ALA A 96 3.81 -2.55 -4.96
N ASP A 97 4.91 -3.08 -5.52
CA ASP A 97 6.09 -3.51 -4.77
C ASP A 97 6.73 -2.33 -4.00
N ALA A 98 6.89 -1.17 -4.65
CA ALA A 98 7.38 0.03 -3.99
C ALA A 98 6.45 0.49 -2.87
N PHE A 99 5.13 0.49 -3.11
CA PHE A 99 4.15 0.86 -2.08
C PHE A 99 4.21 -0.08 -0.89
N GLU A 100 4.23 -1.40 -1.11
CA GLU A 100 4.34 -2.39 -0.04
C GLU A 100 5.59 -2.16 0.80
N ARG A 101 6.76 -2.09 0.14
CA ARG A 101 8.05 -1.89 0.83
C ARG A 101 8.07 -0.61 1.65
N GLU A 102 7.69 0.51 1.07
CA GLU A 102 7.84 1.82 1.72
C GLU A 102 6.74 2.12 2.74
N TYR A 103 5.49 1.74 2.47
CA TYR A 103 4.37 2.00 3.37
C TYR A 103 4.34 1.05 4.58
N LEU A 104 4.73 -0.21 4.39
CA LEU A 104 4.78 -1.22 5.46
C LEU A 104 6.13 -1.31 6.16
N ALA A 105 7.17 -0.60 5.70
CA ALA A 105 8.52 -0.62 6.31
C ALA A 105 8.50 -0.46 7.84
N ALA A 106 7.68 0.46 8.35
CA ALA A 106 7.57 0.72 9.79
C ALA A 106 6.96 -0.45 10.57
N LEU A 107 6.10 -1.26 9.94
CA LEU A 107 5.52 -2.45 10.55
C LEU A 107 6.51 -3.62 10.53
N TYR A 108 7.30 -3.75 9.47
CA TYR A 108 8.33 -4.79 9.35
C TYR A 108 9.53 -4.56 10.28
N LEU A 109 9.77 -3.33 10.72
CA LEU A 109 10.85 -3.00 11.66
C LEU A 109 10.75 -3.77 12.99
N LEU A 110 9.52 -4.07 13.44
CA LEU A 110 9.26 -4.90 14.63
C LEU A 110 9.69 -6.36 14.45
N ASP A 111 9.50 -6.92 13.26
CA ASP A 111 9.84 -8.33 12.99
C ASP A 111 11.36 -8.50 12.80
N ALA A 112 12.06 -7.48 12.32
CA ALA A 112 13.52 -7.47 12.24
C ALA A 112 14.21 -7.44 13.63
N GLU A 113 13.64 -6.73 14.62
CA GLU A 113 14.18 -6.71 15.99
C GLU A 113 14.03 -8.05 16.73
N LYS A 114 13.18 -8.98 16.29
CA LYS A 114 13.04 -10.32 16.89
C LYS A 114 14.20 -11.26 16.56
N ASN A 115 15.04 -10.91 15.59
CA ASN A 115 16.12 -11.75 15.08
C ASN A 115 17.52 -11.25 15.50
N VAL A 116 17.61 -10.49 16.60
CA VAL A 116 18.88 -9.97 17.16
C VAL A 116 19.08 -10.47 18.58
#